data_AF-A0A520IQF4-F1
#
_entry.id   AF-A0A520IQF4-F1
#
_cell.length_a   1.000
_cell.length_b   1.000
_cell.length_c   1.000
_cell.angle_alpha   90.00
_cell.angle_beta   90.00
_cell.angle_gamma   90.00
#
_symmetry.space_group_name_H-M   'P 1'
#
loop_
_entity.id
_entity.type
_entity.pdbx_description
1 polymer ?
#
loop_
_entity_poly.entity_id
_entity_poly.type
_entity_poly.pdbx_seq_one_letter_code
_entity_poly.pdbx_strand_id
1 'polypeptide(L)'
;GSNNTSRYFDYYFGKVPNIIRRNRNSVAVLTANETKEELAALGHDIFDYFGLGCRNVSKIFIPENYDIATFFEPLEGFQPIINHFKYNNNYDYNKSIYLVNMVPHFDNGFILLKEDEGLSSPLAVLYYQRYKSLDEVKELLAIQKDQIQCIVSRAEGLDATTLKFGESQQPRLWDYADDVNTIQFLNAL
;
A
#
# COMPACT_ATOMS: atom_id res chain seq x y z
N GLY A 1 2.66 14.24 5.29
CA GLY A 1 3.42 15.27 4.56
C GLY A 1 4.07 14.62 3.36
N SER A 2 4.29 15.34 2.26
CA SER A 2 4.97 14.75 1.10
C SER A 2 6.48 14.63 1.35
N ASN A 3 7.17 13.77 0.60
CA ASN A 3 8.63 13.70 0.65
C ASN A 3 9.31 15.03 0.31
N ASN A 4 8.65 15.86 -0.52
CA ASN A 4 9.14 17.20 -0.80
C ASN A 4 9.10 18.09 0.45
N THR A 5 7.99 18.06 1.19
CA THR A 5 7.87 18.74 2.47
C THR A 5 8.95 18.28 3.46
N SER A 6 9.19 16.97 3.58
CA SER A 6 10.23 16.43 4.48
C SER A 6 11.62 16.98 4.17
N ARG A 7 11.99 17.17 2.88
CA ARG A 7 13.29 17.78 2.51
C ARG A 7 13.45 19.21 3.01
N TYR A 8 12.38 20.01 2.99
CA TYR A 8 12.42 21.37 3.53
C TYR A 8 12.60 21.34 5.06
N PHE A 9 11.89 20.45 5.75
CA PHE A 9 12.06 20.28 7.20
C PHE A 9 13.48 19.81 7.55
N ASP A 10 14.05 18.86 6.81
CA ASP A 10 15.42 18.36 7.01
C ASP A 10 16.43 19.51 6.89
N TYR A 11 16.27 20.38 5.89
CA TYR A 11 17.15 21.55 5.69
C TYR A 11 17.07 22.56 6.83
N TYR A 12 15.86 22.88 7.30
CA TYR A 12 15.65 23.91 8.33
C TYR A 12 15.98 23.41 9.75
N PHE A 13 15.65 22.16 10.07
CA PHE A 13 15.75 21.62 11.43
C PHE A 13 16.87 20.60 11.62
N GLY A 14 17.63 20.26 10.56
CA GLY A 14 18.72 19.28 10.62
C GLY A 14 19.87 19.60 11.58
N LYS A 15 19.94 20.84 12.11
CA LYS A 15 20.96 21.28 13.07
C LYS A 15 20.62 20.95 14.53
N VAL A 16 19.40 20.52 14.82
CA VAL A 16 18.96 20.07 16.14
C VAL A 16 18.51 18.62 16.04
N PRO A 17 18.58 17.83 17.12
CA PRO A 17 18.01 16.49 17.13
C PRO A 17 16.53 16.56 16.71
N ASN A 18 16.15 15.80 15.69
CA ASN A 18 14.80 15.81 15.14
C ASN A 18 14.41 14.42 14.63
N ILE A 19 13.09 14.16 14.61
CA ILE A 19 12.49 13.01 13.92
C ILE A 19 11.57 13.59 12.85
N ILE A 20 11.96 13.49 11.58
CA ILE A 20 11.15 13.93 10.44
C ILE A 20 10.67 12.70 9.69
N ARG A 21 9.37 12.45 9.78
CA ARG A 21 8.72 11.32 9.11
C ARG A 21 8.68 11.54 7.60
N ARG A 22 9.06 10.52 6.83
CA ARG A 22 8.92 10.49 5.36
C ARG A 22 7.62 9.80 4.98
N ASN A 23 7.18 10.00 3.73
CA ASN A 23 6.02 9.28 3.24
C ASN A 23 6.44 7.86 2.87
N ARG A 24 5.85 6.88 3.55
CA ARG A 24 5.99 5.45 3.27
C ARG A 24 4.63 4.88 2.87
N ASN A 25 4.65 3.83 2.05
CA ASN A 25 3.46 3.15 1.54
C ASN A 25 3.47 1.69 2.00
N SER A 26 2.30 1.09 2.13
CA SER A 26 2.19 -0.35 2.32
C SER A 26 1.91 -1.07 1.01
N VAL A 27 2.44 -2.29 0.92
CA VAL A 27 2.32 -3.15 -0.26
C VAL A 27 1.84 -4.52 0.15
N ALA A 28 1.19 -5.25 -0.76
CA ALA A 28 0.89 -6.66 -0.57
C ALA A 28 1.60 -7.54 -1.60
N VAL A 29 1.96 -8.76 -1.22
CA VAL A 29 2.54 -9.77 -2.12
C VAL A 29 1.61 -10.98 -2.12
N LEU A 30 0.97 -11.24 -3.27
CA LEU A 30 0.06 -12.36 -3.47
C LEU A 30 0.80 -13.49 -4.19
N THR A 31 0.48 -14.75 -3.89
CA THR A 31 1.16 -15.93 -4.48
C THR A 31 0.25 -16.81 -5.34
N ALA A 32 -1.00 -16.41 -5.56
CA ALA A 32 -2.07 -17.17 -6.21
C ALA A 32 -2.59 -18.39 -5.42
N ASN A 33 -2.12 -18.61 -4.20
CA ASN A 33 -2.62 -19.70 -3.35
C ASN A 33 -3.62 -19.20 -2.29
N GLU A 34 -4.01 -17.90 -2.33
CA GLU A 34 -4.79 -17.17 -1.32
C GLU A 34 -6.17 -17.79 -1.14
N THR A 35 -6.62 -17.92 0.10
CA THR A 35 -8.02 -18.30 0.33
C THR A 35 -8.97 -17.13 0.10
N LYS A 36 -10.24 -17.49 -0.09
CA LYS A 36 -11.43 -16.63 0.04
C LYS A 36 -11.25 -15.48 1.03
N GLU A 37 -11.00 -15.95 2.25
CA GLU A 37 -11.04 -15.20 3.48
C GLU A 37 -9.79 -14.33 3.64
N GLU A 38 -8.63 -14.81 3.21
CA GLU A 38 -7.39 -14.03 3.18
C GLU A 38 -7.50 -12.82 2.25
N LEU A 39 -8.07 -13.01 1.05
CA LEU A 39 -8.28 -11.91 0.11
C LEU A 39 -9.37 -10.95 0.57
N ALA A 40 -10.43 -11.44 1.21
CA ALA A 40 -11.41 -10.58 1.84
C ALA A 40 -10.79 -9.75 2.98
N ALA A 41 -9.91 -10.35 3.78
CA ALA A 41 -9.18 -9.63 4.83
C ALA A 41 -8.22 -8.57 4.27
N LEU A 42 -7.58 -8.83 3.13
CA LEU A 42 -6.78 -7.82 2.42
C LEU A 42 -7.59 -6.58 2.05
N GLY A 43 -8.90 -6.72 1.85
CA GLY A 43 -9.78 -5.59 1.64
C GLY A 43 -9.73 -4.56 2.77
N HIS A 44 -9.57 -4.97 4.03
CA HIS A 44 -9.38 -4.04 5.14
C HIS A 44 -8.06 -3.26 5.00
N ASP A 45 -7.00 -3.92 4.56
CA ASP A 45 -5.72 -3.24 4.33
C ASP A 45 -5.81 -2.21 3.20
N ILE A 46 -6.65 -2.43 2.19
CA ILE A 46 -6.84 -1.52 1.07
C ILE A 46 -7.81 -0.39 1.41
N PHE A 47 -8.98 -0.71 1.98
CA PHE A 47 -10.14 0.17 2.01
C PHE A 47 -10.40 0.85 3.36
N ASP A 48 -9.90 0.31 4.48
CA ASP A 48 -10.11 0.96 5.78
C ASP A 48 -9.53 2.38 5.76
N TYR A 49 -10.22 3.31 6.42
CA TYR A 49 -9.92 4.75 6.32
C TYR A 49 -9.89 5.29 4.88
N PHE A 50 -10.68 4.67 4.00
CA PHE A 50 -10.80 4.98 2.58
C PHE A 50 -9.52 4.79 1.75
N GLY A 51 -8.48 4.13 2.27
CA GLY A 51 -7.19 4.01 1.58
C GLY A 51 -6.30 5.25 1.70
N LEU A 52 -6.56 6.14 2.66
CA LEU A 52 -5.82 7.41 2.82
C LEU A 52 -4.59 7.33 3.75
N GLY A 53 -4.35 6.18 4.39
CA GLY A 53 -3.28 5.99 5.36
C GLY A 53 -1.99 5.45 4.75
N CYS A 54 -0.85 5.80 5.36
CA CYS A 54 0.46 5.22 5.05
C CYS A 54 0.55 3.69 5.28
N ARG A 55 -0.42 3.14 6.03
CA ARG A 55 -0.57 1.70 6.28
C ARG A 55 -1.53 1.02 5.31
N ASN A 56 -2.24 1.78 4.48
CA ASN A 56 -3.09 1.20 3.45
C ASN A 56 -2.25 0.62 2.32
N VAL A 57 -2.66 -0.55 1.85
CA VAL A 57 -2.05 -1.20 0.69
C VAL A 57 -2.41 -0.39 -0.55
N SER A 58 -1.39 0.20 -1.17
CA SER A 58 -1.51 0.99 -2.41
C SER A 58 -0.90 0.28 -3.62
N LYS A 59 -0.17 -0.81 -3.39
CA LYS A 59 0.36 -1.68 -4.44
C LYS A 59 0.28 -3.16 -4.07
N ILE A 60 -0.01 -3.99 -5.07
CA ILE A 60 0.06 -5.45 -4.97
C ILE A 60 1.08 -6.02 -5.97
N PHE A 61 1.84 -7.03 -5.54
CA PHE A 61 2.65 -7.86 -6.40
C PHE A 61 1.90 -9.16 -6.67
N ILE A 62 1.75 -9.54 -7.94
CA ILE A 62 1.01 -10.72 -8.37
C ILE A 62 1.84 -11.57 -9.33
N PRO A 63 1.71 -12.91 -9.36
CA PRO A 63 2.37 -13.76 -10.35
C PRO A 63 1.98 -13.41 -11.80
N GLU A 64 2.86 -13.68 -12.77
CA GLU A 64 2.59 -13.40 -14.20
C GLU A 64 1.24 -13.92 -14.70
N ASN A 65 0.81 -15.11 -14.26
CA ASN A 65 -0.44 -15.74 -14.68
C ASN A 65 -1.59 -15.57 -13.69
N TYR A 66 -1.52 -14.58 -12.80
CA TYR A 66 -2.55 -14.33 -11.81
C TYR A 66 -3.85 -13.84 -12.46
N ASP A 67 -4.96 -14.50 -12.12
CA ASP A 67 -6.30 -14.11 -12.53
C ASP A 67 -6.87 -13.01 -11.62
N ILE A 68 -7.06 -11.82 -12.19
CA ILE A 68 -7.57 -10.64 -11.46
C ILE A 68 -8.97 -10.88 -10.91
N ALA A 69 -9.79 -11.74 -11.54
CA ALA A 69 -11.12 -12.07 -11.00
C ALA A 69 -11.01 -12.71 -9.61
N THR A 70 -10.00 -13.56 -9.40
CA THR A 70 -9.73 -14.18 -8.10
C THR A 70 -9.43 -13.14 -7.02
N PHE A 71 -8.82 -12.00 -7.39
CA PHE A 71 -8.61 -10.88 -6.48
C PHE A 71 -9.87 -10.03 -6.24
N PHE A 72 -10.70 -9.80 -7.26
CA PHE A 72 -11.87 -8.93 -7.12
C PHE A 72 -13.03 -9.55 -6.35
N GLU A 73 -13.36 -10.83 -6.61
CA GLU A 73 -14.54 -11.45 -6.01
C GLU A 73 -14.60 -11.32 -4.47
N PRO A 74 -13.50 -11.54 -3.72
CA PRO A 74 -13.54 -11.44 -2.26
C PRO A 74 -13.67 -10.00 -1.75
N LEU A 75 -13.38 -9.00 -2.59
CA LEU A 75 -13.45 -7.58 -2.23
C LEU A 75 -14.83 -6.97 -2.42
N GLU A 76 -15.79 -7.68 -3.01
CA GLU A 76 -17.17 -7.19 -3.24
C GLU A 76 -17.85 -6.70 -1.95
N GLY A 77 -17.48 -7.25 -0.78
CA GLY A 77 -17.98 -6.76 0.51
C GLY A 77 -17.64 -5.29 0.81
N PHE A 78 -16.62 -4.73 0.14
CA PHE A 78 -16.19 -3.33 0.28
C PHE A 78 -16.82 -2.39 -0.75
N GLN A 79 -17.60 -2.91 -1.70
CA GLN A 79 -18.31 -2.11 -2.71
C GLN A 79 -19.03 -0.87 -2.13
N PRO A 80 -19.66 -0.91 -0.93
CA PRO A 80 -20.35 0.25 -0.37
C PRO A 80 -19.47 1.50 -0.18
N ILE A 81 -18.14 1.38 -0.21
CA ILE A 81 -17.21 2.52 -0.17
C ILE A 81 -17.49 3.54 -1.27
N ILE A 82 -17.99 3.10 -2.43
CA ILE A 82 -18.31 3.98 -3.55
C ILE A 82 -19.48 4.93 -3.23
N ASN A 83 -20.30 4.62 -2.22
CA ASN A 83 -21.38 5.51 -1.81
C ASN A 83 -20.86 6.75 -1.05
N HIS A 84 -19.59 6.76 -0.65
CA HIS A 84 -18.97 7.94 -0.07
C HIS A 84 -18.55 8.93 -1.17
N PHE A 85 -19.24 10.06 -1.26
CA PHE A 85 -19.10 11.06 -2.33
C PHE A 85 -17.65 11.46 -2.63
N LYS A 86 -16.81 11.70 -1.61
CA LYS A 86 -15.41 12.08 -1.86
C LYS A 86 -14.58 10.95 -2.45
N TYR A 87 -14.87 9.70 -2.08
CA TYR A 87 -14.17 8.55 -2.63
C TYR A 87 -14.58 8.34 -4.08
N ASN A 88 -15.89 8.34 -4.35
CA ASN A 88 -16.43 8.21 -5.70
C ASN A 88 -15.93 9.30 -6.65
N ASN A 89 -15.84 10.56 -6.20
CA ASN A 89 -15.25 11.61 -7.04
C ASN A 89 -13.80 11.32 -7.46
N ASN A 90 -12.98 10.72 -6.60
CA ASN A 90 -11.61 10.34 -6.95
C ASN A 90 -11.58 9.14 -7.88
N TYR A 91 -12.45 8.15 -7.65
CA TYR A 91 -12.63 7.02 -8.54
C TYR A 91 -13.03 7.48 -9.96
N ASP A 92 -14.07 8.30 -10.09
CA ASP A 92 -14.56 8.79 -11.38
C ASP A 92 -13.53 9.68 -12.08
N TYR A 93 -12.80 10.50 -11.33
CA TYR A 93 -11.72 11.32 -11.85
C TYR A 93 -10.59 10.46 -12.45
N ASN A 94 -10.07 9.49 -11.69
CA ASN A 94 -9.00 8.61 -12.15
C ASN A 94 -9.44 7.73 -13.31
N LYS A 95 -10.67 7.19 -13.25
CA LYS A 95 -11.27 6.42 -14.34
C LYS A 95 -11.34 7.24 -15.62
N SER A 96 -11.81 8.48 -15.54
CA SER A 96 -11.90 9.37 -16.70
C SER A 96 -10.51 9.63 -17.31
N ILE A 97 -9.49 9.87 -16.48
CA ILE A 97 -8.10 10.05 -16.94
C ILE A 97 -7.60 8.80 -17.66
N TYR A 98 -7.83 7.62 -17.11
CA TYR A 98 -7.33 6.37 -17.72
C TYR A 98 -8.05 6.05 -19.02
N LEU A 99 -9.35 6.30 -19.10
CA LEU A 99 -10.13 6.14 -20.35
C LEU A 99 -9.66 7.10 -21.44
N VAL A 100 -9.50 8.40 -21.13
CA VAL A 100 -9.06 9.41 -22.10
C VAL A 100 -7.65 9.12 -22.61
N ASN A 101 -6.75 8.67 -21.74
CA ASN A 101 -5.37 8.37 -22.09
C ASN A 101 -5.16 6.94 -22.62
N MET A 102 -6.23 6.14 -22.78
CA MET A 102 -6.17 4.74 -23.17
C MET A 102 -5.19 3.91 -22.32
N VAL A 103 -5.09 4.24 -21.03
CA VAL A 103 -4.25 3.51 -20.08
C VAL A 103 -4.94 2.18 -19.76
N PRO A 104 -4.30 1.02 -20.00
CA PRO A 104 -4.87 -0.26 -19.60
C PRO A 104 -5.08 -0.32 -18.08
N HIS A 105 -6.28 -0.68 -17.66
CA HIS A 105 -6.64 -0.85 -16.26
C HIS A 105 -7.79 -1.86 -16.14
N PHE A 106 -7.88 -2.50 -14.98
CA PHE A 106 -9.06 -3.26 -14.58
C PHE A 106 -9.96 -2.38 -13.73
N ASP A 107 -11.26 -2.66 -13.78
CA ASP A 107 -12.29 -1.89 -13.12
C ASP A 107 -13.38 -2.84 -12.63
N ASN A 108 -13.73 -2.76 -11.35
CA ASN A 108 -14.83 -3.51 -10.73
C ASN A 108 -15.96 -2.61 -10.21
N GLY A 109 -15.96 -1.32 -10.56
CA GLY A 109 -17.00 -0.37 -10.17
C GLY A 109 -16.71 0.43 -8.90
N PHE A 110 -15.69 0.06 -8.12
CA PHE A 110 -15.31 0.80 -6.91
C PHE A 110 -13.80 0.89 -6.65
N ILE A 111 -12.98 0.13 -7.37
CA ILE A 111 -11.53 0.30 -7.38
C ILE A 111 -10.97 0.05 -8.79
N LEU A 112 -9.94 0.81 -9.16
CA LEU A 112 -9.23 0.65 -10.43
C LEU A 112 -7.89 -0.04 -10.19
N LEU A 113 -7.54 -1.04 -10.99
CA LEU A 113 -6.21 -1.65 -10.96
C LEU A 113 -5.41 -1.21 -12.17
N LYS A 114 -4.24 -0.61 -11.92
CA LYS A 114 -3.34 -0.12 -12.96
C LYS A 114 -1.96 -0.75 -12.79
N GLU A 115 -1.37 -1.21 -13.89
CA GLU A 115 0.02 -1.66 -13.86
C GLU A 115 0.96 -0.47 -13.67
N ASP A 116 1.81 -0.52 -12.64
CA ASP A 116 2.74 0.57 -12.33
C ASP A 116 3.90 0.07 -11.43
N GLU A 117 5.10 0.61 -11.66
CA GLU A 117 6.30 0.33 -10.85
C GLU A 117 6.32 1.15 -9.54
N GLY A 118 5.62 2.29 -9.50
CA GLY A 118 5.52 3.16 -8.33
C GLY A 118 4.85 2.47 -7.14
N LEU A 119 5.19 2.89 -5.92
CA LEU A 119 4.63 2.35 -4.67
C LEU A 119 3.36 3.06 -4.18
N SER A 120 3.09 4.26 -4.68
CA SER A 120 2.02 5.12 -4.17
C SER A 120 0.97 5.30 -5.25
N SER A 121 -0.22 4.76 -5.03
CA SER A 121 -1.35 4.90 -5.94
C SER A 121 -2.26 6.07 -5.55
N PRO A 122 -2.96 6.69 -6.53
CA PRO A 122 -4.04 7.61 -6.24
C PRO A 122 -5.17 6.96 -5.44
N LEU A 123 -5.98 7.78 -4.77
CA LEU A 123 -7.19 7.30 -4.10
C LEU A 123 -8.11 6.57 -5.08
N ALA A 124 -8.68 5.45 -4.64
CA ALA A 124 -9.50 4.53 -5.45
C ALA A 124 -8.78 3.85 -6.63
N VAL A 125 -7.45 3.92 -6.64
CA VAL A 125 -6.59 3.16 -7.55
C VAL A 125 -5.69 2.26 -6.72
N LEU A 126 -5.46 1.04 -7.20
CA LEU A 126 -4.47 0.12 -6.68
C LEU A 126 -3.46 -0.18 -7.78
N TYR A 127 -2.18 0.00 -7.49
CA TYR A 127 -1.16 -0.42 -8.43
C TYR A 127 -0.93 -1.92 -8.34
N TYR A 128 -0.68 -2.54 -9.48
CA TYR A 128 -0.18 -3.90 -9.50
C TYR A 128 1.11 -4.00 -10.32
N GLN A 129 1.92 -4.99 -9.98
CA GLN A 129 3.09 -5.37 -10.75
C GLN A 129 3.18 -6.89 -10.81
N ARG A 130 3.38 -7.42 -12.01
CA ARG A 130 3.58 -8.85 -12.21
C ARG A 130 5.02 -9.25 -11.87
N TYR A 131 5.20 -10.45 -11.31
CA TYR A 131 6.52 -11.00 -10.98
C TYR A 131 6.65 -12.46 -11.43
N LYS A 132 7.90 -12.88 -11.70
CA LYS A 132 8.23 -14.26 -12.12
C LYS A 132 8.63 -15.16 -10.96
N SER A 133 9.30 -14.60 -9.96
CA SER A 133 9.74 -15.32 -8.77
C SER A 133 9.59 -14.47 -7.52
N LEU A 134 9.43 -15.11 -6.36
CA LEU A 134 9.40 -14.37 -5.09
C LEU A 134 10.75 -13.69 -4.78
N ASP A 135 11.86 -14.19 -5.30
CA ASP A 135 13.16 -13.59 -5.09
C ASP A 135 13.29 -12.23 -5.80
N GLU A 136 12.69 -12.08 -6.99
CA GLU A 136 12.56 -10.79 -7.68
C GLU A 136 11.80 -9.77 -6.82
N VAL A 137 10.69 -10.20 -6.19
CA VAL A 137 9.92 -9.33 -5.28
C VAL A 137 10.75 -8.94 -4.07
N LYS A 138 11.51 -9.87 -3.46
CA LYS A 138 12.39 -9.56 -2.33
C LYS A 138 13.45 -8.52 -2.69
N GLU A 139 14.06 -8.63 -3.87
CA GLU A 139 15.04 -7.65 -4.35
C GLU A 139 14.40 -6.26 -4.52
N LEU A 140 13.22 -6.18 -5.14
CA LEU A 140 12.49 -4.92 -5.30
C LEU A 140 12.13 -4.28 -3.95
N LEU A 141 11.62 -5.09 -3.01
CA LEU A 141 11.27 -4.64 -1.67
C LEU A 141 12.51 -4.15 -0.90
N ALA A 142 13.65 -4.84 -1.02
CA ALA A 142 14.90 -4.44 -0.39
C ALA A 142 15.43 -3.11 -0.94
N ILE A 143 15.36 -2.90 -2.26
CA ILE A 143 15.76 -1.64 -2.91
C ILE A 143 14.87 -0.48 -2.44
N GLN A 144 13.59 -0.73 -2.20
CA GLN A 144 12.60 0.30 -1.85
C GLN A 144 12.26 0.35 -0.37
N LYS A 145 13.02 -0.34 0.49
CA LYS A 145 12.72 -0.54 1.92
C LYS A 145 12.40 0.74 2.68
N ASP A 146 13.14 1.82 2.44
CA ASP A 146 12.93 3.10 3.12
C ASP A 146 11.61 3.80 2.77
N GLN A 147 10.95 3.35 1.71
CA GLN A 147 9.65 3.84 1.23
C GLN A 147 8.50 2.94 1.63
N ILE A 148 8.77 1.80 2.29
CA ILE A 148 7.77 0.78 2.64
C ILE A 148 7.49 0.84 4.13
N GLN A 149 6.20 0.93 4.49
CA GLN A 149 5.75 0.97 5.87
C GLN A 149 5.51 -0.43 6.44
N CYS A 150 4.82 -1.28 5.69
CA CYS A 150 4.67 -2.70 5.99
C CYS A 150 4.39 -3.48 4.71
N ILE A 151 4.64 -4.78 4.77
CA ILE A 151 4.37 -5.72 3.68
C ILE A 151 3.25 -6.63 4.16
N VAL A 152 2.18 -6.79 3.39
CA VAL A 152 1.09 -7.71 3.71
C VAL A 152 1.23 -8.93 2.84
N SER A 153 1.49 -10.08 3.44
CA SER A 153 1.63 -11.32 2.70
C SER A 153 1.60 -12.51 3.64
N ARG A 154 1.35 -13.68 3.06
CA ARG A 154 1.63 -14.97 3.69
C ARG A 154 2.84 -15.68 3.11
N ALA A 155 3.46 -15.12 2.07
CA ALA A 155 4.70 -15.66 1.55
C ALA A 155 5.77 -15.59 2.65
N GLU A 156 6.43 -16.73 2.89
CA GLU A 156 7.51 -16.79 3.85
C GLU A 156 8.80 -16.21 3.25
N GLY A 157 9.71 -15.76 4.13
CA GLY A 157 11.01 -15.22 3.71
C GLY A 157 10.95 -13.82 3.11
N LEU A 158 9.85 -13.10 3.31
CA LEU A 158 9.78 -11.65 3.15
C LEU A 158 10.35 -10.95 4.40
N ASP A 159 10.64 -9.65 4.28
CA ASP A 159 11.26 -8.84 5.33
C ASP A 159 10.52 -8.91 6.68
N ALA A 160 11.20 -8.54 7.78
CA ALA A 160 10.68 -8.64 9.15
C ALA A 160 9.40 -7.81 9.42
N THR A 161 9.04 -6.87 8.54
CA THR A 161 7.82 -6.05 8.60
C THR A 161 6.63 -6.68 7.87
N THR A 162 6.67 -8.00 7.65
CA THR A 162 5.58 -8.73 7.00
C THR A 162 4.44 -9.01 7.98
N LEU A 163 3.24 -8.59 7.62
CA LEU A 163 1.99 -8.73 8.38
C LEU A 163 1.04 -9.67 7.63
N LYS A 164 0.09 -10.25 8.36
CA LYS A 164 -0.99 -11.02 7.76
C LYS A 164 -2.03 -10.11 7.12
N PHE A 165 -2.83 -10.66 6.22
CA PHE A 165 -3.96 -9.97 5.63
C PHE A 165 -4.94 -9.48 6.71
N GLY A 166 -5.37 -8.22 6.60
CA GLY A 166 -6.25 -7.50 7.51
C GLY A 166 -5.55 -6.87 8.72
N GLU A 167 -4.24 -7.04 8.90
CA GLU A 167 -3.52 -6.57 10.08
C GLU A 167 -2.77 -5.24 9.88
N SER A 168 -2.70 -4.69 8.65
CA SER A 168 -1.89 -3.49 8.38
C SER A 168 -2.31 -2.27 9.20
N GLN A 169 -3.60 -2.17 9.53
CA GLN A 169 -4.19 -1.08 10.32
C GLN A 169 -4.21 -1.35 11.83
N GLN A 170 -3.57 -2.44 12.29
CA GLN A 170 -3.54 -2.85 13.70
C GLN A 170 -2.12 -2.82 14.28
N PRO A 171 -1.48 -1.63 14.37
CA PRO A 171 -0.11 -1.55 14.84
C PRO A 171 0.04 -1.95 16.30
N ARG A 172 1.11 -2.69 16.59
CA ARG A 172 1.51 -3.05 17.95
C ARG A 172 2.22 -1.89 18.62
N LEU A 173 2.35 -1.96 19.94
CA LEU A 173 2.97 -0.91 20.76
C LEU A 173 4.42 -0.58 20.37
N TRP A 174 5.14 -1.54 19.77
CA TRP A 174 6.52 -1.39 19.32
C TRP A 174 6.65 -1.20 17.81
N ASP A 175 5.54 -1.14 17.06
CA ASP A 175 5.53 -0.86 15.61
C ASP A 175 5.62 0.66 15.39
N TYR A 176 6.74 1.24 15.86
CA TYR A 176 7.05 2.65 15.74
C TYR A 176 7.02 3.06 14.27
N ALA A 177 6.47 4.26 14.01
CA ALA A 177 6.55 4.86 12.69
C ALA A 177 8.02 5.02 12.27
N ASP A 178 8.31 4.63 11.03
CA ASP A 178 9.63 4.69 10.40
C ASP A 178 10.74 3.90 11.12
N ASP A 179 10.39 2.94 11.99
CA ASP A 179 11.32 2.12 12.81
C ASP A 179 12.17 2.92 13.81
N VAL A 180 11.75 4.15 14.14
CA VAL A 180 12.45 5.02 15.10
C VAL A 180 11.77 4.96 16.46
N ASN A 181 12.50 4.48 17.48
CA ASN A 181 12.01 4.46 18.87
C ASN A 181 11.90 5.89 19.42
N THR A 182 10.70 6.44 19.38
CA THR A 182 10.40 7.81 19.82
C THR A 182 10.68 8.02 21.31
N ILE A 183 10.46 7.01 22.15
CA ILE A 183 10.72 7.10 23.60
C ILE A 183 12.23 7.17 23.86
N GLN A 184 13.01 6.35 23.18
CA GLN A 184 14.46 6.39 23.28
C GLN A 184 15.02 7.72 22.80
N PHE A 185 14.50 8.25 21.68
CA PHE A 185 14.90 9.56 21.18
C PHE A 185 14.62 10.67 22.20
N LEU A 186 13.42 10.71 22.79
CA LEU A 186 13.06 11.73 23.78
C LEU A 186 13.92 11.66 25.05
N ASN A 187 14.31 10.45 25.47
CA ASN A 187 15.21 10.27 26.62
C ASN A 187 16.67 10.66 26.33
N ALA A 188 17.05 10.81 25.05
CA ALA A 188 18.40 11.16 24.62
C ALA A 188 18.57 12.66 24.28
N LEU A 189 17.50 13.45 24.37
CA LEU A 189 17.50 14.92 24.24
C LEU A 189 18.03 15.60 25.52
#